data_AF-A0A1F4K337-F1
#
_entry.id   AF-A0A1F4K337-F1
#
_cell.length_a   1.000
_cell.length_b   1.000
_cell.length_c   1.000
_cell.angle_alpha   90.00
_cell.angle_beta   90.00
_cell.angle_gamma   90.00
#
_symmetry.space_group_name_H-M   'P 1'
#
loop_
_entity.id
_entity.type
_entity.pdbx_description
1 polymer ?
#
loop_
_entity_poly.entity_id
_entity_poly.type
_entity_poly.pdbx_seq_one_letter_code
_entity_poly.pdbx_strand_id
1 'polypeptide(L)'
;MTMTVKLDEPLERALRQRCATVGRSASALMREALQAYLAQTAPPAPSAYALGEDLFGKHAGAADLSSQRRAALQQIWDQKHPAGPAPAAKPRHGKN
;
A
#
# COMPACT_ATOMS: atom_id res chain seq x y z
N MET A 1 23.19 -13.55 0.87
CA MET A 1 23.53 -13.72 2.30
C MET A 1 23.90 -15.18 2.55
N THR A 2 24.90 -15.44 3.38
CA THR A 2 25.30 -16.79 3.83
C THR A 2 24.94 -16.97 5.30
N MET A 3 24.54 -18.18 5.68
CA MET A 3 24.23 -18.56 7.06
C MET A 3 24.66 -20.01 7.27
N THR A 4 25.21 -20.31 8.44
CA THR A 4 25.66 -21.67 8.79
C THR A 4 24.70 -22.26 9.81
N VAL A 5 24.20 -23.46 9.55
CA VAL A 5 23.27 -24.18 10.43
C VAL A 5 23.90 -25.53 10.76
N LYS A 6 23.95 -25.89 12.05
CA LYS A 6 24.37 -27.22 12.48
C LYS A 6 23.20 -28.18 12.30
N LEU A 7 23.44 -29.27 11.58
CA LEU A 7 22.49 -30.36 11.43
C LEU A 7 22.86 -31.46 12.41
N ASP A 8 21.87 -32.16 12.92
CA ASP A 8 22.07 -33.40 13.63
C ASP A 8 22.41 -34.52 12.63
N GLU A 9 23.16 -35.52 13.11
CA GLU A 9 23.64 -36.66 12.32
C GLU A 9 22.55 -37.36 11.47
N PRO A 10 21.32 -37.64 11.98
CA PRO A 10 20.30 -38.29 11.17
C PRO A 10 19.82 -37.41 10.01
N LEU A 11 19.65 -36.11 10.24
CA LEU A 11 19.19 -35.17 9.22
C LEU A 11 20.26 -34.95 8.14
N GLU A 12 21.53 -34.85 8.54
CA GLU A 12 22.63 -34.72 7.59
C GLU A 12 22.70 -35.94 6.67
N ARG A 13 22.63 -37.14 7.23
CA ARG A 13 22.66 -38.40 6.46
C ARG A 13 21.48 -38.49 5.50
N ALA A 14 20.28 -38.17 5.96
CA ALA A 14 19.09 -38.14 5.10
C ALA A 14 19.25 -37.12 3.96
N LEU A 15 19.79 -35.94 4.26
CA LEU A 15 20.04 -34.90 3.26
C LEU A 15 21.06 -35.37 2.22
N ARG A 16 22.17 -35.96 2.64
CA ARG A 16 23.21 -36.51 1.74
C ARG A 16 22.65 -37.60 0.84
N GLN A 17 21.87 -38.54 1.39
CA GLN A 17 21.21 -39.59 0.61
C GLN A 17 20.27 -38.99 -0.43
N ARG A 18 19.43 -38.02 -0.04
CA ARG A 18 18.49 -37.35 -0.95
C ARG A 18 19.22 -36.60 -2.07
N CYS A 19 20.32 -35.93 -1.75
CA CYS A 19 21.15 -35.24 -2.75
C CYS A 19 21.73 -36.22 -3.77
N ALA A 20 22.21 -37.38 -3.32
CA ALA A 20 22.72 -38.43 -4.20
C ALA A 20 21.64 -39.01 -5.12
N THR A 21 20.41 -39.24 -4.61
CA THR A 21 19.31 -39.76 -5.41
C THR A 21 18.82 -38.77 -6.48
N VAL A 22 18.74 -37.48 -6.13
CA VAL A 22 18.18 -36.44 -7.02
C VAL A 22 19.26 -35.83 -7.92
N GLY A 23 20.55 -36.06 -7.63
CA GLY A 23 21.67 -35.49 -8.39
C GLY A 23 21.82 -33.98 -8.20
N ARG A 24 21.46 -33.47 -7.01
CA ARG A 24 21.43 -32.04 -6.71
C ARG A 24 22.31 -31.70 -5.52
N SER A 25 22.83 -30.46 -5.49
CA SER A 25 23.64 -30.01 -4.36
C SER A 25 22.79 -29.80 -3.10
N ALA A 26 23.40 -30.02 -1.93
CA ALA A 26 22.76 -29.82 -0.64
C ALA A 26 22.22 -28.40 -0.47
N SER A 27 22.98 -27.39 -0.91
CA SER A 27 22.54 -25.98 -0.85
C SER A 27 21.32 -25.69 -1.74
N ALA A 28 21.21 -26.31 -2.91
CA ALA A 28 20.05 -26.15 -3.77
C ALA A 28 18.80 -26.77 -3.14
N LEU A 29 18.95 -27.99 -2.61
CA LEU A 29 17.85 -28.69 -1.96
C LEU A 29 17.39 -28.00 -0.66
N MET A 30 18.33 -27.52 0.16
CA MET A 30 18.02 -26.72 1.35
C MET A 30 17.28 -25.43 1.00
N ARG A 31 17.69 -24.72 -0.06
CA ARG A 31 17.03 -23.48 -0.49
C ARG A 31 15.58 -23.71 -0.88
N GLU A 32 15.32 -24.76 -1.65
CA GLU A 32 13.95 -25.11 -2.04
C GLU A 32 13.11 -25.58 -0.86
N ALA A 33 13.66 -26.40 0.02
CA ALA A 33 12.96 -26.85 1.22
C ALA A 33 12.55 -25.66 2.10
N LEU A 34 13.45 -24.68 2.28
CA LEU A 34 13.16 -23.44 3.01
C LEU A 34 12.11 -22.59 2.30
N GLN A 35 12.18 -22.43 0.98
CA GLN A 35 11.17 -21.71 0.21
C GLN A 35 9.79 -22.36 0.33
N ALA A 36 9.72 -23.69 0.21
CA ALA A 36 8.49 -24.45 0.36
C ALA A 36 7.91 -24.33 1.77
N TYR A 37 8.76 -24.43 2.80
CA TYR A 37 8.35 -24.27 4.19
C TYR A 37 7.77 -22.88 4.43
N LEU A 38 8.48 -21.82 4.02
CA LEU A 38 8.03 -20.44 4.21
C LEU A 38 6.75 -20.12 3.43
N ALA A 39 6.57 -20.68 2.24
CA ALA A 39 5.32 -20.53 1.49
C ALA A 39 4.16 -21.23 2.18
N GLN A 40 4.41 -22.40 2.79
CA GLN A 40 3.39 -23.15 3.50
C GLN A 40 3.02 -22.53 4.85
N THR A 41 3.98 -21.92 5.53
CA THR A 41 3.78 -21.20 6.80
C THR A 41 3.56 -19.70 6.60
N ALA A 42 3.32 -19.26 5.36
CA ALA A 42 3.07 -17.86 5.10
C ALA A 42 1.85 -17.44 5.93
N PRO A 43 1.97 -16.40 6.79
CA PRO A 43 0.81 -15.89 7.48
C PRO A 43 -0.25 -15.51 6.43
N PRO A 44 -1.54 -15.70 6.74
CA PRO A 44 -2.60 -15.29 5.82
C PRO A 44 -2.36 -13.82 5.46
N ALA A 45 -2.56 -13.49 4.17
CA ALA A 45 -2.44 -12.12 3.72
C ALA A 45 -3.29 -11.24 4.67
N PRO A 46 -2.69 -10.21 5.28
CA PRO A 46 -3.42 -9.38 6.23
C PRO A 46 -4.65 -8.81 5.51
N SER A 47 -5.79 -8.81 6.19
CA SER A 47 -6.99 -8.21 5.64
C SER A 47 -6.74 -6.73 5.33
N ALA A 48 -7.50 -6.16 4.38
CA ALA A 48 -7.39 -4.73 4.08
C ALA A 48 -7.56 -3.85 5.33
N TYR A 49 -8.36 -4.32 6.30
CA TYR A 49 -8.50 -3.68 7.61
C TYR A 49 -7.22 -3.77 8.44
N ALA A 50 -6.62 -4.96 8.59
CA ALA A 50 -5.39 -5.15 9.37
C ALA A 50 -4.19 -4.37 8.77
N LEU A 51 -4.14 -4.22 7.45
CA LEU A 51 -3.15 -3.37 6.78
C LEU A 51 -3.32 -1.88 7.03
N GLY A 52 -4.55 -1.44 7.31
CA GLY A 52 -4.89 -0.03 7.53
C GLY A 52 -5.02 0.35 9.00
N GLU A 53 -4.98 -0.60 9.93
CA GLU A 53 -5.24 -0.38 11.36
C GLU A 53 -4.37 0.72 11.95
N ASP A 54 -3.08 0.71 11.59
CA ASP A 54 -2.16 1.73 12.06
C ASP A 54 -2.42 3.09 11.38
N LEU A 55 -3.05 3.14 10.20
CA LEU A 55 -3.32 4.35 9.44
C LEU A 55 -4.69 4.98 9.77
N PHE A 56 -5.68 4.18 10.14
CA PHE A 56 -7.02 4.67 10.45
C PHE A 56 -6.98 5.63 11.64
N GLY A 57 -7.57 6.83 11.47
CA GLY A 57 -7.65 7.83 12.54
C GLY A 57 -6.36 8.61 12.81
N LYS A 58 -5.22 8.31 12.15
CA LYS A 58 -3.99 9.13 12.23
C LYS A 58 -4.24 10.59 11.83
N HIS A 59 -5.17 10.79 10.90
CA HIS A 59 -5.61 12.12 10.47
C HIS A 59 -7.12 12.20 10.59
N ALA A 60 -7.59 13.20 11.34
CA ALA A 60 -8.99 13.56 11.44
C ALA A 60 -9.17 14.97 10.87
N GLY A 61 -10.09 15.10 9.92
CA GLY A 61 -10.58 16.40 9.46
C GLY A 61 -11.95 16.70 10.06
N ALA A 62 -12.52 17.86 9.71
CA ALA A 62 -13.85 18.21 10.18
C ALA A 62 -14.90 17.17 9.69
N ALA A 63 -15.86 16.82 10.56
CA ALA A 63 -16.84 15.76 10.31
C ALA A 63 -17.78 16.06 9.12
N ASP A 64 -17.88 17.34 8.77
CA ASP A 64 -18.65 17.90 7.67
C ASP A 64 -17.82 18.13 6.40
N LEU A 65 -16.55 17.72 6.35
CA LEU A 65 -15.72 17.87 5.14
C LEU A 65 -16.34 17.23 3.91
N SER A 66 -17.02 16.09 4.06
CA SER A 66 -17.67 15.41 2.95
C SER A 66 -18.86 16.22 2.41
N SER A 67 -19.69 16.76 3.30
CA SER A 67 -20.88 17.54 2.96
C SER A 67 -20.52 18.94 2.46
N GLN A 68 -19.44 19.53 2.97
CA GLN A 68 -18.96 20.87 2.59
C GLN A 68 -17.92 20.86 1.47
N ARG A 69 -17.51 19.68 0.97
CA ARG A 69 -16.47 19.54 -0.06
C ARG A 69 -16.68 20.47 -1.24
N ARG A 70 -17.92 20.57 -1.75
CA ARG A 70 -18.24 21.40 -2.91
C ARG A 70 -18.10 22.89 -2.62
N ALA A 71 -18.54 23.34 -1.45
CA ALA A 71 -18.41 24.72 -1.02
C ALA A 71 -16.94 25.10 -0.80
N ALA A 72 -16.16 24.23 -0.17
CA ALA A 72 -14.72 24.43 0.01
C ALA A 72 -13.98 24.53 -1.33
N LEU A 73 -14.32 23.67 -2.30
CA LEU A 73 -13.76 23.75 -3.65
C LEU A 73 -14.16 25.04 -4.39
N GLN A 74 -15.41 25.48 -4.26
CA GLN A 74 -15.86 26.74 -4.84
C GLN A 74 -15.12 27.93 -4.23
N GLN A 75 -14.92 27.96 -2.91
CA GLN A 75 -14.15 29.00 -2.23
C GLN A 75 -12.70 29.06 -2.72
N ILE A 76 -12.04 27.90 -2.85
CA ILE A 76 -10.68 27.82 -3.41
C ILE A 76 -10.66 28.34 -4.85
N TRP A 77 -11.69 28.02 -5.64
CA TRP A 77 -11.83 28.49 -7.01
C TRP A 77 -11.99 30.01 -7.10
N ASP A 78 -12.90 30.58 -6.31
CA ASP A 78 -13.17 32.02 -6.28
C ASP A 78 -11.97 32.83 -5.77
N GLN A 79 -11.20 32.28 -4.82
CA GLN A 79 -9.93 32.88 -4.37
C GLN A 79 -8.88 32.92 -5.49
N LYS A 80 -8.81 31.89 -6.33
CA LYS A 80 -7.88 31.83 -7.47
C LYS A 80 -8.34 32.71 -8.63
N HIS A 81 -9.65 32.85 -8.81
CA HIS A 81 -10.26 33.59 -9.89
C HIS A 81 -11.20 34.67 -9.33
N PRO A 82 -10.66 35.73 -8.68
CA PRO A 82 -11.48 36.81 -8.20
C PRO A 82 -12.21 37.43 -9.39
N ALA A 83 -13.54 37.44 -9.35
CA ALA A 83 -14.33 38.07 -10.38
C ALA A 83 -13.91 39.55 -10.48
N GLY A 84 -13.47 39.96 -11.66
CA GLY A 84 -13.19 41.36 -11.95
C GLY A 84 -14.43 42.23 -11.70
N PRO A 85 -14.26 43.54 -11.45
CA PRO A 85 -15.38 44.43 -11.15
C PRO A 85 -16.46 44.34 -12.23
N ALA A 86 -17.71 44.17 -11.81
CA ALA A 86 -18.85 44.09 -12.71
C ALA A 86 -18.89 45.32 -13.63
N PRO A 87 -19.13 45.16 -14.94
CA PRO A 87 -19.20 46.31 -15.85
C PRO A 87 -20.37 47.19 -15.46
N ALA A 88 -20.10 48.49 -15.25
CA ALA A 88 -21.08 49.49 -14.88
C ALA A 88 -22.28 49.48 -15.85
N ALA A 89 -23.48 49.37 -15.28
CA ALA A 89 -24.73 49.39 -16.04
C ALA A 89 -24.84 50.68 -16.86
N LYS A 90 -24.83 50.57 -18.19
CA LYS A 90 -25.00 51.72 -19.09
C LYS A 90 -26.43 52.25 -18.97
N PRO A 91 -26.64 53.58 -18.80
CA PRO A 91 -27.98 54.15 -18.69
C PRO A 91 -28.72 54.04 -20.03
N ARG A 92 -29.92 53.44 -20.00
CA ARG A 92 -30.84 53.37 -21.14
C ARG A 92 -31.29 54.79 -21.48
N HIS A 93 -30.76 55.35 -22.57
CA HIS A 93 -31.31 56.56 -23.16
C HIS A 93 -32.67 56.24 -23.79
N GLY A 94 -33.75 56.73 -23.18
CA GLY A 94 -35.06 56.80 -23.80
C GLY A 94 -35.02 57.81 -24.94
N LYS A 95 -35.43 57.39 -26.13
CA LYS A 95 -35.76 58.29 -27.23
C LYS A 95 -37.24 58.67 -27.12
N ASN A 96 -37.49 59.96 -27.38
CA ASN A 96 -38.77 60.69 -27.40
C ASN A 96 -39.98 59.90 -27.91
#